data_AF-A0A2Z4HIJ8-F1
#
_entry.id   AF-A0A2Z4HIJ8-F1
#
_cell.length_a   1.000
_cell.length_b   1.000
_cell.length_c   1.000
_cell.angle_alpha   90.00
_cell.angle_beta   90.00
_cell.angle_gamma   90.00
#
_symmetry.space_group_name_H-M   'P 1'
#
loop_
_entity.id
_entity.type
_entity.pdbx_description
1 polymer ?
#
loop_
_entity_poly.entity_id
_entity_poly.type
_entity_poly.pdbx_seq_one_letter_code
_entity_poly.pdbx_strand_id
1 'polypeptide(L)'
;LVNVDVSYNNLGGSFPSWISQENLQVNLVSNNFTIASNGSALRSGLNCLQRNFPCHRDSPIYSQFAIKCGGPQITSSGRVLFQRDNETLGSASYYVTNTNTFGVSNVGYFAGTNNPQYTYSSTSQFTNTLDSELFQTSRLSASSLR
;
A
#
# COMPACT_ATOMS: atom_id res chain seq x y z
N LEU A 1 -17.66 -1.54 9.84
CA LEU A 1 -16.57 -1.04 8.97
C LEU A 1 -17.17 -0.66 7.63
N VAL A 2 -17.00 0.58 7.19
CA VAL A 2 -17.39 1.08 5.86
C VAL A 2 -16.12 1.24 5.02
N ASN A 3 -16.16 0.81 3.76
CA ASN A 3 -15.04 0.88 2.84
C ASN A 3 -15.42 1.73 1.63
N VAL A 4 -14.66 2.78 1.35
CA VAL A 4 -14.89 3.68 0.22
C VAL A 4 -13.63 3.77 -0.62
N ASP A 5 -13.64 3.17 -1.79
CA ASP A 5 -12.58 3.38 -2.79
C ASP A 5 -13.06 4.38 -3.83
N VAL A 6 -12.33 5.48 -3.94
CA VAL A 6 -12.47 6.46 -5.03
C VAL A 6 -11.10 6.75 -5.63
N SER A 7 -10.22 5.76 -5.58
CA SER A 7 -8.86 5.90 -6.10
C SER A 7 -8.91 6.08 -7.62
N TYR A 8 -8.02 6.88 -8.20
CA TYR A 8 -7.93 7.08 -9.66
C TYR A 8 -9.21 7.65 -10.32
N ASN A 9 -9.97 8.50 -9.61
CA ASN A 9 -11.22 9.08 -10.10
C ASN A 9 -11.12 10.58 -10.47
N ASN A 10 -9.92 11.16 -10.45
CA ASN A 10 -9.68 12.58 -10.77
C ASN A 10 -10.46 13.57 -9.88
N LEU A 11 -10.90 13.13 -8.70
CA LEU A 11 -11.60 13.96 -7.73
C LEU A 11 -10.68 15.07 -7.21
N GLY A 12 -11.23 16.18 -6.75
CA GLY A 12 -10.42 17.27 -6.19
C GLY A 12 -11.19 18.17 -5.24
N GLY A 13 -10.52 19.19 -4.73
CA GLY A 13 -11.06 20.09 -3.71
C GLY A 13 -10.71 19.63 -2.28
N SER A 14 -11.46 20.11 -1.29
CA SER A 14 -11.27 19.75 0.12
C SER A 14 -11.85 18.37 0.44
N PHE A 15 -11.30 17.71 1.46
CA PHE A 15 -11.89 16.48 1.95
C PHE A 15 -13.29 16.70 2.54
N PRO A 16 -14.24 15.76 2.31
CA PRO A 16 -15.52 15.79 3.00
C PRO A 16 -15.35 15.67 4.52
N SER A 17 -16.29 16.24 5.29
CA SER A 17 -16.24 16.23 6.77
C SER A 17 -16.30 14.82 7.37
N TRP A 18 -16.84 13.85 6.63
CA TRP A 18 -16.95 12.45 7.08
C TRP A 18 -15.65 11.64 6.92
N ILE A 19 -14.59 12.20 6.32
CA ILE A 19 -13.37 11.46 6.02
C ILE A 19 -12.65 10.89 7.25
N SER A 20 -12.95 11.45 8.43
CA SER A 20 -12.37 11.10 9.74
C SER A 20 -13.28 10.23 10.59
N GLN A 21 -14.39 9.73 10.04
CA GLN A 21 -15.33 8.91 10.80
C GLN A 21 -14.68 7.62 11.32
N GLU A 22 -15.07 7.21 12.52
CA GLU A 22 -14.68 5.91 13.04
C GLU A 22 -15.19 4.78 12.14
N ASN A 23 -14.45 3.68 12.11
CA ASN A 23 -14.78 2.51 11.30
C ASN A 23 -14.88 2.78 9.79
N LEU A 24 -14.14 3.78 9.28
CA LEU A 24 -14.00 4.06 7.86
C LEU A 24 -12.62 3.64 7.33
N GLN A 25 -12.60 2.90 6.22
CA GLN A 25 -11.43 2.76 5.37
C GLN A 25 -11.69 3.49 4.07
N VAL A 26 -10.78 4.38 3.69
CA VAL A 26 -10.92 5.18 2.48
C VAL A 26 -9.63 5.16 1.68
N ASN A 27 -9.77 4.95 0.38
CA ASN A 27 -8.66 5.04 -0.56
C ASN A 27 -8.86 6.22 -1.51
N LEU A 28 -7.96 7.19 -1.39
CA LEU A 28 -8.00 8.47 -2.11
C LEU A 28 -6.83 8.61 -3.08
N VAL A 29 -6.06 7.54 -3.30
CA VAL A 29 -4.86 7.53 -4.15
C VAL A 29 -5.19 7.99 -5.58
N SER A 30 -4.26 8.74 -6.18
CA SER A 30 -4.35 9.25 -7.56
C SER A 30 -5.56 10.16 -7.81
N ASN A 31 -5.78 11.10 -6.90
CA ASN A 31 -6.75 12.21 -7.03
C ASN A 31 -6.05 13.57 -6.86
N ASN A 32 -6.80 14.67 -6.93
CA ASN A 32 -6.33 16.07 -6.89
C ASN A 32 -6.87 16.80 -5.65
N PHE A 33 -6.85 16.18 -4.47
CA PHE A 33 -7.34 16.80 -3.25
C PHE A 33 -6.38 17.86 -2.71
N THR A 34 -6.95 18.89 -2.09
CA THR A 34 -6.21 19.89 -1.32
C THR A 34 -5.94 19.35 0.08
N ILE A 35 -4.70 18.96 0.34
CA ILE A 35 -4.28 18.39 1.61
C ILE A 35 -3.84 19.54 2.53
N ALA A 36 -4.72 19.93 3.45
CA ALA A 36 -4.35 20.86 4.52
C ALA A 36 -3.40 20.17 5.51
N SER A 37 -2.43 20.93 6.03
CA SER A 37 -1.39 20.46 6.98
C SER A 37 -1.95 19.87 8.29
N ASN A 38 -3.23 20.12 8.59
CA ASN A 38 -3.89 19.71 9.83
C ASN A 38 -4.76 18.45 9.67
N GLY A 39 -4.67 17.73 8.55
CA GLY A 39 -5.49 16.54 8.28
C GLY A 39 -5.03 15.30 9.04
N SER A 40 -5.17 15.27 10.36
CA SER A 40 -4.88 14.12 11.23
C SER A 40 -5.72 12.86 10.93
N ALA A 41 -6.73 12.99 10.07
CA ALA A 41 -7.68 11.95 9.71
C ALA A 41 -7.16 10.92 8.69
N LEU A 42 -6.15 11.30 7.90
CA LEU A 42 -5.68 10.48 6.78
C LEU A 42 -4.30 9.91 7.09
N ARG A 43 -4.02 8.71 6.56
CA ARG A 43 -2.69 8.10 6.66
C ARG A 43 -1.64 9.02 6.04
N SER A 44 -0.45 9.04 6.62
CA SER A 44 0.68 9.80 6.11
C SER A 44 1.03 9.42 4.67
N GLY A 45 1.62 10.36 3.94
CA GLY A 45 2.12 10.13 2.57
C GLY A 45 1.08 10.26 1.46
N LEU A 46 -0.20 10.53 1.76
CA LEU A 46 -1.22 10.76 0.72
C LEU A 46 -0.86 11.88 -0.25
N ASN A 47 -0.11 12.88 0.22
CA ASN A 47 0.42 13.97 -0.61
C ASN A 47 1.29 13.45 -1.75
N CYS A 48 2.09 12.41 -1.51
CA CYS A 48 2.91 11.76 -2.53
C CYS A 48 2.12 10.82 -3.43
N LEU A 49 0.97 10.33 -2.95
CA LEU A 49 0.05 9.49 -3.73
C LEU A 49 -1.06 10.29 -4.43
N GLN A 50 -1.01 11.62 -4.44
CA GLN A 50 -1.90 12.42 -5.30
C GLN A 50 -1.57 12.18 -6.77
N ARG A 51 -2.49 12.59 -7.65
CA ARG A 51 -2.39 12.43 -9.09
C ARG A 51 -1.04 12.92 -9.59
N ASN A 52 -0.49 12.16 -10.54
CA ASN A 52 0.84 12.36 -11.12
C ASN A 52 1.99 12.13 -10.13
N PHE A 53 1.76 11.68 -8.89
CA PHE A 53 2.81 11.36 -7.90
C PHE A 53 3.83 12.50 -7.72
N PRO A 54 3.47 13.60 -7.02
CA PRO A 54 4.27 14.83 -7.00
C PRO A 54 5.59 14.73 -6.23
N CYS A 55 5.80 13.70 -5.42
CA CYS A 55 7.04 13.51 -4.68
C CYS A 55 8.10 12.77 -5.52
N HIS A 56 9.38 13.04 -5.26
CA HIS A 56 10.52 12.29 -5.80
C HIS A 56 10.55 12.16 -7.34
N ARG A 57 10.05 13.17 -8.07
CA ARG A 57 10.03 13.18 -9.55
C ARG A 57 11.37 13.48 -10.22
N ASP A 58 12.30 14.07 -9.49
CA ASP A 58 13.58 14.51 -10.01
C ASP A 58 14.59 13.35 -10.02
N SER A 59 15.88 13.64 -9.83
CA SER A 59 16.95 12.65 -9.89
C SER A 59 16.64 11.38 -9.07
N PRO A 60 16.86 10.18 -9.63
CA PRO A 60 16.65 8.93 -8.92
C PRO A 60 17.44 8.93 -7.60
N ILE A 61 16.72 8.82 -6.48
CA ILE A 61 17.33 8.82 -5.15
C ILE A 61 17.83 7.41 -4.79
N TYR A 62 17.31 6.38 -5.48
CA TYR A 62 17.60 4.98 -5.20
C TYR A 62 18.16 4.29 -6.45
N SER A 63 19.34 3.69 -6.33
CA SER A 63 19.97 2.88 -7.38
C SER A 63 19.48 1.42 -7.41
N GLN A 64 18.82 0.97 -6.33
CA GLN A 64 18.27 -0.37 -6.18
C GLN A 64 16.97 -0.30 -5.37
N PHE A 65 15.97 -1.06 -5.79
CA PHE A 65 14.65 -1.09 -5.17
C PHE A 65 14.06 -2.50 -5.24
N ALA A 66 13.72 -3.06 -4.08
CA ALA A 66 13.10 -4.37 -3.97
C ALA A 66 12.16 -4.38 -2.76
N ILE A 67 11.03 -5.07 -2.88
CA ILE A 67 9.98 -5.13 -1.86
C ILE A 67 9.67 -6.59 -1.54
N LYS A 68 9.60 -6.93 -0.25
CA LYS A 68 9.09 -8.21 0.23
C LYS A 68 7.58 -8.11 0.46
N CYS A 69 6.81 -8.33 -0.61
CA CYS A 69 5.36 -8.24 -0.58
C CYS A 69 4.73 -9.18 0.47
N GLY A 70 3.89 -8.63 1.34
CA GLY A 70 3.22 -9.38 2.42
C GLY A 70 4.15 -9.94 3.49
N GLY A 71 5.38 -9.42 3.65
CA GLY A 71 6.37 -9.99 4.57
C GLY A 71 7.33 -8.98 5.21
N PRO A 72 8.10 -9.42 6.22
CA PRO A 72 9.13 -8.59 6.85
C PRO A 72 10.30 -8.33 5.90
N GLN A 73 11.19 -7.41 6.27
CA GLN A 73 12.39 -7.12 5.50
C GLN A 73 13.32 -8.34 5.48
N ILE A 74 13.94 -8.60 4.33
CA ILE A 74 14.86 -9.72 4.13
C ILE A 74 15.99 -9.33 3.19
N THR A 75 17.18 -9.88 3.40
CA THR A 75 18.30 -9.74 2.47
C THR A 75 18.50 -11.06 1.74
N SER A 76 18.43 -11.03 0.41
CA SER A 76 18.67 -12.20 -0.44
C SER A 76 20.13 -12.67 -0.42
N SER A 77 20.35 -13.89 -0.89
CA SER A 77 21.66 -14.48 -1.17
C SER A 77 22.54 -13.60 -2.07
N GLY A 78 21.92 -12.90 -3.02
CA GLY A 78 22.56 -11.90 -3.90
C GLY A 78 22.83 -10.54 -3.24
N ARG A 79 22.64 -10.40 -1.93
CA ARG A 79 22.83 -9.17 -1.13
C ARG A 79 21.87 -8.02 -1.47
N VAL A 80 20.78 -8.30 -2.17
CA VAL A 80 19.70 -7.32 -2.39
C VAL A 80 18.83 -7.26 -1.14
N LEU A 81 18.62 -6.06 -0.60
CA LEU A 81 17.71 -5.77 0.49
C LEU A 81 16.28 -5.60 -0.04
N PHE A 82 15.38 -6.48 0.38
CA PHE A 82 13.95 -6.37 0.11
C PHE A 82 13.27 -5.65 1.27
N GLN A 83 12.79 -4.44 1.02
CA GLN A 83 12.09 -3.64 2.04
C GLN A 83 10.78 -4.33 2.45
N ARG A 84 10.44 -4.25 3.74
CA ARG A 84 9.23 -4.87 4.28
C ARG A 84 7.96 -4.29 3.64
N ASP A 85 7.03 -5.17 3.31
CA ASP A 85 5.65 -4.80 3.01
C ASP A 85 4.71 -5.71 3.82
N ASN A 86 4.58 -5.42 5.11
CA ASN A 86 3.77 -6.21 6.04
C ASN A 86 2.77 -5.36 6.83
N GLU A 87 2.42 -4.20 6.30
CA GLU A 87 1.37 -3.35 6.85
C GLU A 87 0.01 -4.01 6.71
N THR A 88 -0.81 -3.82 7.75
CA THR A 88 -2.19 -4.29 7.75
C THR A 88 -3.03 -3.35 6.88
N LEU A 89 -3.39 -3.86 5.71
CA LEU A 89 -4.24 -3.18 4.72
C LEU A 89 -5.59 -3.87 4.66
N GLY A 90 -6.63 -3.10 4.34
CA GLY A 90 -7.97 -3.57 4.09
C GLY A 90 -8.44 -3.25 2.67
N SER A 91 -9.74 -3.40 2.43
CA SER A 91 -10.37 -3.33 1.10
C SER A 91 -10.33 -1.96 0.41
N ALA A 92 -10.09 -0.89 1.16
CA ALA A 92 -9.95 0.45 0.62
C ALA A 92 -8.89 1.19 1.45
N SER A 93 -7.63 0.88 1.20
CA SER A 93 -6.54 1.42 2.01
C SER A 93 -5.26 1.61 1.22
N TYR A 94 -4.38 2.42 1.77
CA TYR A 94 -3.02 2.58 1.28
C TYR A 94 -2.06 2.67 2.45
N TYR A 95 -0.78 2.56 2.11
CA TYR A 95 0.33 2.82 3.00
C TYR A 95 1.47 3.44 2.21
N VAL A 96 2.20 4.33 2.86
CA VAL A 96 3.45 4.90 2.35
C VAL A 96 4.50 4.66 3.43
N THR A 97 5.69 4.23 3.04
CA THR A 97 6.78 4.05 3.99
C THR A 97 7.15 5.38 4.64
N ASN A 98 7.69 5.33 5.86
CA ASN A 98 8.14 6.55 6.57
C ASN A 98 9.22 7.32 5.81
N THR A 99 9.99 6.64 4.96
CA THR A 99 11.02 7.21 4.09
C THR A 99 10.47 7.70 2.75
N ASN A 100 9.15 7.56 2.52
CA ASN A 100 8.48 7.82 1.25
C ASN A 100 9.17 7.14 0.04
N THR A 101 9.83 5.99 0.27
CA THR A 101 10.53 5.20 -0.76
C THR A 101 9.54 4.54 -1.70
N PHE A 102 8.44 4.04 -1.15
CA PHE A 102 7.35 3.44 -1.91
C PHE A 102 6.04 3.54 -1.12
N GLY A 103 4.95 3.34 -1.84
CA GLY A 103 3.64 3.13 -1.25
C GLY A 103 2.95 1.94 -1.90
N VAL A 104 1.88 1.51 -1.26
CA VAL A 104 1.02 0.43 -1.73
C VAL A 104 -0.43 0.84 -1.53
N SER A 105 -1.27 0.58 -2.52
CA SER A 105 -2.70 0.80 -2.52
C SER A 105 -3.42 -0.53 -2.75
N ASN A 106 -4.33 -0.89 -1.85
CA ASN A 106 -5.06 -2.14 -1.88
C ASN A 106 -6.56 -1.91 -2.00
N VAL A 107 -7.17 -2.53 -3.01
CA VAL A 107 -8.56 -2.29 -3.40
C VAL A 107 -9.36 -3.58 -3.52
N GLY A 108 -10.59 -3.55 -3.02
CA GLY A 108 -11.60 -4.59 -3.21
C GLY A 108 -11.76 -5.49 -2.00
N TYR A 109 -12.91 -6.16 -1.95
CA TYR A 109 -13.31 -7.05 -0.87
C TYR A 109 -13.59 -8.45 -1.43
N PHE A 110 -13.05 -9.49 -0.79
CA PHE A 110 -13.34 -10.87 -1.17
C PHE A 110 -14.79 -11.22 -0.78
N ALA A 111 -15.66 -11.44 -1.76
CA ALA A 111 -17.05 -11.81 -1.50
C ALA A 111 -17.14 -13.15 -0.74
N GLY A 112 -18.10 -13.27 0.18
CA GLY A 112 -18.37 -14.52 0.91
C GLY A 112 -17.48 -14.80 2.13
N THR A 113 -16.60 -13.87 2.53
CA THR A 113 -15.86 -13.94 3.80
C THR A 113 -16.21 -12.76 4.70
N ASN A 114 -16.28 -12.99 6.01
CA ASN A 114 -16.42 -11.91 7.01
C ASN A 114 -15.07 -11.41 7.53
N ASN A 115 -13.98 -12.11 7.20
CA ASN A 115 -12.62 -11.81 7.64
C ASN A 115 -11.63 -11.91 6.47
N PRO A 116 -11.70 -10.98 5.51
CA PRO A 116 -10.83 -11.01 4.33
C PRO A 116 -9.35 -10.90 4.74
N GLN A 117 -8.53 -11.77 4.15
CA GLN A 117 -7.08 -11.73 4.33
C GLN A 117 -6.44 -11.06 3.10
N TYR A 118 -5.57 -10.09 3.34
CA TYR A 118 -4.85 -9.35 2.29
C TYR A 118 -3.36 -9.72 2.23
N THR A 119 -2.98 -10.78 2.93
CA THR A 119 -1.66 -11.38 2.89
C THR A 119 -1.84 -12.89 2.87
N TYR A 120 -1.04 -13.55 2.05
CA TYR A 120 -0.95 -15.01 2.02
C TYR A 120 0.40 -15.44 2.57
N SER A 121 0.41 -16.53 3.33
CA SER A 121 1.61 -17.19 3.79
C SER A 121 1.58 -18.67 3.44
N SER A 122 2.75 -19.22 3.12
CA SER A 122 2.95 -20.63 2.82
C SER A 122 4.17 -21.17 3.55
N THR A 123 4.07 -22.41 4.02
CA THR A 123 5.18 -23.19 4.59
C THR A 123 5.86 -24.07 3.55
N SER A 124 5.43 -24.00 2.27
CA SER A 124 6.02 -24.77 1.19
C SER A 124 7.51 -24.43 0.99
N GLN A 125 8.28 -25.44 0.63
CA GLN A 125 9.64 -25.26 0.17
C GLN A 125 9.64 -24.90 -1.32
N PHE A 126 10.33 -23.81 -1.67
CA PHE A 126 10.53 -23.39 -3.06
C PHE A 126 11.92 -23.83 -3.51
N THR A 127 11.98 -24.83 -4.41
CA THR A 127 13.21 -25.60 -4.70
C THR A 127 14.11 -24.99 -5.77
N ASN A 128 13.58 -24.13 -6.66
CA ASN A 128 14.34 -23.50 -7.75
C ASN A 128 14.86 -22.10 -7.37
N THR A 129 15.22 -21.89 -6.11
CA THR A 129 15.79 -20.62 -5.61
C THR A 129 16.60 -20.85 -4.34
N LEU A 130 17.63 -20.03 -4.11
CA LEU A 130 18.34 -19.97 -2.83
C LEU A 130 17.59 -19.14 -1.79
N ASP A 131 16.63 -18.32 -2.25
CA ASP A 131 15.91 -17.32 -1.45
C ASP A 131 14.45 -17.73 -1.24
N SER A 132 14.22 -18.95 -0.74
CA SER A 132 12.85 -19.52 -0.65
C SER A 132 11.89 -18.68 0.22
N GLU A 133 12.42 -18.01 1.26
CA GLU A 133 11.66 -17.12 2.15
C GLU A 133 11.02 -15.93 1.40
N LEU A 134 11.60 -15.50 0.27
CA LEU A 134 10.99 -14.47 -0.58
C LEU A 134 9.60 -14.87 -1.09
N PHE A 135 9.37 -16.17 -1.30
CA PHE A 135 8.15 -16.71 -1.92
C PHE A 135 7.15 -17.24 -0.89
N GLN A 136 7.54 -17.31 0.39
CA GLN A 136 6.66 -17.79 1.47
C GLN A 136 5.53 -16.83 1.81
N THR A 137 5.60 -15.56 1.39
CA THR A 137 4.50 -14.62 1.58
C THR A 137 4.25 -13.77 0.36
N SER A 138 3.00 -13.33 0.20
CA SER A 138 2.59 -12.38 -0.83
C SER A 138 1.51 -11.44 -0.30
N ARG A 139 1.43 -10.23 -0.87
CA ARG A 139 0.30 -9.34 -0.67
C ARG A 139 -0.80 -9.67 -1.66
N LEU A 140 -2.02 -9.75 -1.15
CA LEU A 140 -3.22 -10.03 -1.94
C LEU A 140 -4.10 -8.80 -2.05
N SER A 141 -4.87 -8.76 -3.12
CA SER A 141 -5.94 -7.80 -3.35
C SER A 141 -7.11 -8.49 -4.05
N ALA A 142 -8.33 -8.12 -3.70
CA ALA A 142 -9.52 -8.71 -4.35
C ALA A 142 -9.81 -8.05 -5.71
N SER A 143 -9.32 -6.83 -5.94
CA SER A 143 -9.54 -6.11 -7.19
C SER A 143 -8.22 -5.59 -7.78
N SER A 144 -7.49 -4.76 -7.04
CA SER A 144 -6.27 -4.15 -7.58
C SER A 144 -5.27 -3.83 -6.47
N LEU A 145 -4.04 -4.29 -6.69
CA LEU A 145 -2.87 -3.89 -5.93
C LEU A 145 -2.03 -2.96 -6.81
N ARG A 146 -1.71 -1.76 -6.31
CA ARG A 146 -0.94 -0.74 -7.03
C ARG A 146 0.12 -0.11 -6.14
#